data_AF-A0A1F4RP26-F1
#
_entry.id   AF-A0A1F4RP26-F1
#
_cell.length_a   1.000
_cell.length_b   1.000
_cell.length_c   1.000
_cell.angle_alpha   90.00
_cell.angle_beta   90.00
_cell.angle_gamma   90.00
#
_symmetry.space_group_name_H-M   'P 1'
#
loop_
_entity.id
_entity.type
_entity.pdbx_description
1 polymer ?
#
loop_
_entity_poly.entity_id
_entity_poly.type
_entity_poly.pdbx_seq_one_letter_code
_entity_poly.pdbx_strand_id
1 'polypeptide(L)'
;MNGTSVSLVKVKGDVIQAVREAMELAKWRDYIPHKADVSLKPNLGWDLFLPGAVTSSWVVEGVIQTIREHVGQIYIVEAGQILVDVEKALKQTGLAALVEKYQLKWVNMSKGGFERVNLPRGLILKEAQVPEILLHTTLITIPVMKTHGKTTITGAVKNQWGCLPEFRHNYHLVVNEVLVDINSIAKPKFAVMDATVCLEGDGPKSGRPKIMDLVLASGDAVALDSVQAQVMGFDPLKIEHLANCSRAGLGVYRPDKITVVGERISDVRDSFVPAKNNTVSVVELFLRRSSFLRKIVFHTFILKICCWGALVWYFFWYYFGVGKKYRDEILKHPFYGKQWRDVR
;
A
#
# COMPACT_ATOMS: atom_id res chain seq x y z
N MET A 1 11.70 -26.74 -10.02
CA MET A 1 10.91 -25.86 -9.13
C MET A 1 11.44 -24.44 -9.35
N ASN A 2 10.77 -23.64 -10.19
CA ASN A 2 11.15 -22.22 -10.31
C ASN A 2 10.73 -21.55 -9.00
N GLY A 3 11.69 -21.25 -8.13
CA GLY A 3 11.44 -20.59 -6.86
C GLY A 3 10.87 -19.19 -7.06
N THR A 4 10.13 -18.70 -6.07
CA THR A 4 9.68 -17.31 -6.03
C THR A 4 10.87 -16.37 -5.86
N SER A 5 10.99 -15.36 -6.72
CA SER A 5 12.06 -14.35 -6.66
C SER A 5 11.53 -12.97 -6.29
N VAL A 6 12.28 -12.25 -5.46
CA VAL A 6 12.04 -10.83 -5.14
C VAL A 6 13.28 -10.04 -5.54
N SER A 7 13.09 -9.00 -6.36
CA SER A 7 14.15 -8.04 -6.62
C SER A 7 14.26 -7.01 -5.50
N LEU A 8 15.48 -6.62 -5.17
CA LEU A 8 15.81 -5.59 -4.19
C LEU A 8 16.90 -4.71 -4.79
N VAL A 9 16.57 -3.47 -5.13
CA VAL A 9 17.46 -2.57 -5.88
C VAL A 9 17.65 -1.28 -5.11
N LYS A 10 18.90 -0.82 -5.01
CA LYS A 10 19.25 0.47 -4.41
C LYS A 10 19.15 1.60 -5.44
N VAL A 11 18.51 2.70 -5.06
CA VAL A 11 18.40 3.92 -5.85
C VAL A 11 19.76 4.62 -5.88
N LYS A 12 20.29 4.86 -7.08
CA LYS A 12 21.57 5.53 -7.32
C LYS A 12 21.37 6.85 -8.06
N GLY A 13 20.62 7.77 -7.45
CA GLY A 13 20.35 9.11 -8.01
C GLY A 13 19.28 9.16 -9.10
N ASP A 14 18.69 8.03 -9.49
CA ASP A 14 17.56 7.95 -10.42
C ASP A 14 16.57 6.87 -9.96
N VAL A 15 15.39 7.29 -9.52
CA VAL A 15 14.31 6.39 -9.06
C VAL A 15 13.68 5.64 -10.22
N ILE A 16 13.50 6.28 -11.38
CA ILE A 16 12.86 5.67 -12.55
C ILE A 16 13.73 4.52 -13.06
N GLN A 17 15.04 4.72 -13.13
CA GLN A 17 15.97 3.67 -13.52
C GLN A 17 16.02 2.53 -12.50
N ALA A 18 16.00 2.82 -11.20
CA ALA A 18 15.95 1.80 -10.16
C ALA A 18 14.65 0.96 -10.22
N VAL A 19 13.50 1.59 -10.53
CA VAL A 19 12.25 0.87 -10.77
C VAL A 19 12.37 -0.07 -11.96
N ARG A 20 12.89 0.43 -13.10
CA ARG A 20 13.10 -0.41 -14.29
C ARG A 20 13.99 -1.61 -13.97
N GLU A 21 15.12 -1.39 -13.31
CA GLU A 21 16.05 -2.45 -12.91
C GLU A 21 15.38 -3.50 -12.00
N ALA A 22 14.64 -3.05 -10.97
CA ALA A 22 13.90 -3.95 -10.08
C ALA A 22 12.88 -4.80 -10.87
N MET A 23 12.11 -4.17 -11.75
CA MET A 23 11.12 -4.87 -12.58
C MET A 23 11.78 -5.90 -13.50
N GLU A 24 12.89 -5.56 -14.16
CA GLU A 24 13.64 -6.47 -15.05
C GLU A 24 14.20 -7.67 -14.28
N LEU A 25 14.83 -7.44 -13.11
CA LEU A 25 15.34 -8.51 -12.26
C LEU A 25 14.22 -9.44 -11.75
N ALA A 26 13.04 -8.89 -11.50
CA ALA A 26 11.84 -9.65 -11.13
C ALA A 26 11.07 -10.22 -12.33
N LYS A 27 11.62 -10.12 -13.56
CA LYS A 27 11.07 -10.70 -14.79
C LYS A 27 9.62 -10.31 -15.04
N TRP A 28 9.31 -9.02 -14.90
CA TRP A 28 7.95 -8.50 -14.95
C TRP A 28 7.13 -8.95 -16.18
N ARG A 29 7.76 -9.20 -17.33
CA ARG A 29 7.12 -9.69 -18.57
C ARG A 29 6.51 -11.09 -18.44
N ASP A 30 6.99 -11.91 -17.50
CA ASP A 30 6.41 -13.23 -17.21
C ASP A 30 5.03 -13.11 -16.52
N TYR A 31 4.74 -11.95 -15.94
CA TYR A 31 3.54 -11.70 -15.13
C TYR A 31 2.53 -10.76 -15.78
N ILE A 32 2.98 -9.86 -16.66
CA ILE A 32 2.16 -8.83 -17.29
C ILE A 32 1.97 -9.19 -18.77
N PRO A 33 0.76 -9.63 -19.18
CA PRO A 33 0.53 -10.04 -20.56
C PRO A 33 0.70 -8.87 -21.54
N HIS A 34 1.25 -9.16 -22.71
CA HIS A 34 1.38 -8.19 -23.79
C HIS A 34 0.00 -7.69 -24.23
N LYS A 35 -0.13 -6.37 -24.46
CA LYS A 35 -1.37 -5.66 -24.78
C LYS A 35 -2.50 -5.75 -23.73
N ALA A 36 -2.22 -6.23 -22.52
CA ALA A 36 -3.21 -6.19 -21.45
C ALA A 36 -3.55 -4.75 -21.06
N ASP A 37 -4.80 -4.49 -20.73
CA ASP A 37 -5.18 -3.28 -19.99
C ASP A 37 -4.73 -3.43 -18.54
N VAL A 38 -4.09 -2.41 -17.98
CA VAL A 38 -3.41 -2.47 -16.68
C VAL A 38 -3.95 -1.43 -15.71
N SER A 39 -4.34 -1.88 -14.53
CA SER A 39 -4.60 -1.01 -13.38
C SER A 39 -3.35 -0.91 -12.51
N LEU A 40 -2.78 0.29 -12.42
CA LEU A 40 -1.74 0.64 -11.46
C LEU A 40 -2.41 1.15 -10.18
N LYS A 41 -2.22 0.41 -9.09
CA LYS A 41 -2.77 0.76 -7.78
C LYS A 41 -1.68 1.28 -6.84
N PRO A 42 -1.42 2.60 -6.79
CA PRO A 42 -0.58 3.20 -5.76
C PRO A 42 -1.22 3.05 -4.36
N ASN A 43 -0.58 3.62 -3.33
CA ASN A 43 -1.13 3.76 -2.00
C ASN A 43 -1.45 5.24 -1.75
N LEU A 44 -2.73 5.64 -1.88
CA LEU A 44 -3.20 7.00 -1.53
C LEU A 44 -4.00 6.98 -0.23
N GLY A 45 -3.44 6.33 0.78
CA GLY A 45 -4.12 6.09 2.05
C GLY A 45 -4.21 7.30 2.99
N TRP A 46 -3.74 8.48 2.56
CA TRP A 46 -3.68 9.68 3.38
C TRP A 46 -3.75 10.96 2.56
N ASP A 47 -4.57 11.91 3.00
CA ASP A 47 -4.88 13.20 2.35
C ASP A 47 -4.41 14.41 3.16
N LEU A 48 -3.60 14.15 4.20
CA LEU A 48 -2.65 15.10 4.77
C LEU A 48 -1.27 14.68 4.30
N PHE A 49 -0.81 15.27 3.19
CA PHE A 49 0.41 14.86 2.53
C PHE A 49 1.60 14.68 3.48
N LEU A 50 2.15 13.47 3.47
CA LEU A 50 3.31 13.04 4.23
C LEU A 50 4.07 12.00 3.39
N PRO A 51 5.29 12.30 2.92
CA PRO A 51 6.13 11.31 2.24
C PRO A 51 6.29 10.03 3.08
N GLY A 52 6.19 8.87 2.42
CA GLY A 52 6.18 7.57 3.09
C GLY A 52 4.81 7.10 3.61
N ALA A 53 3.83 8.00 3.78
CA ALA A 53 2.45 7.57 4.00
C ALA A 53 1.72 7.21 2.69
N VAL A 54 2.21 7.75 1.57
CA VAL A 54 1.64 7.62 0.21
C VAL A 54 2.74 7.38 -0.81
N THR A 55 2.40 6.72 -1.93
CA THR A 55 3.37 6.33 -2.96
C THR A 55 3.99 7.54 -3.66
N SER A 56 5.31 7.49 -3.86
CA SER A 56 6.09 8.42 -4.67
C SER A 56 5.59 8.48 -6.12
N SER A 57 5.44 9.69 -6.65
CA SER A 57 5.13 9.90 -8.05
C SER A 57 6.24 9.36 -8.96
N TRP A 58 7.51 9.52 -8.59
CA TRP A 58 8.63 8.97 -9.35
C TRP A 58 8.62 7.44 -9.45
N VAL A 59 8.18 6.72 -8.40
CA VAL A 59 8.05 5.26 -8.48
C VAL A 59 6.93 4.88 -9.46
N VAL A 60 5.78 5.56 -9.39
CA VAL A 60 4.67 5.33 -10.33
C VAL A 60 5.08 5.65 -11.76
N GLU A 61 5.78 6.75 -11.98
CA GLU A 61 6.33 7.14 -13.27
C GLU A 61 7.30 6.09 -13.81
N GLY A 62 8.17 5.54 -12.96
CA GLY A 62 9.06 4.43 -13.32
C GLY A 62 8.31 3.21 -13.81
N VAL A 63 7.21 2.84 -13.16
CA VAL A 63 6.35 1.73 -13.60
C VAL A 63 5.71 2.05 -14.95
N ILE A 64 5.12 3.25 -15.09
CA ILE A 64 4.49 3.70 -16.35
C ILE A 64 5.49 3.63 -17.51
N GLN A 65 6.68 4.21 -17.36
CA GLN A 65 7.70 4.22 -18.41
C GLN A 65 8.19 2.81 -18.76
N THR A 66 8.23 1.90 -17.79
CA THR A 66 8.70 0.53 -18.01
C THR A 66 7.70 -0.30 -18.82
N ILE A 67 6.38 -0.11 -18.62
CA ILE A 67 5.37 -1.00 -19.20
C ILE A 67 4.64 -0.41 -20.43
N ARG A 68 4.65 0.93 -20.61
CA ARG A 68 3.75 1.61 -21.57
C ARG A 68 3.86 1.18 -23.02
N GLU A 69 5.00 0.63 -23.45
CA GLU A 69 5.20 0.14 -24.82
C GLU A 69 4.76 -1.33 -24.98
N HIS A 70 4.53 -2.04 -23.87
CA HIS A 70 4.17 -3.46 -23.84
C HIS A 70 2.68 -3.70 -23.60
N VAL A 71 2.00 -2.78 -22.91
CA VAL A 71 0.61 -2.92 -22.46
C VAL A 71 -0.35 -2.11 -23.35
N GLY A 72 -1.65 -2.35 -23.20
CA GLY A 72 -2.70 -1.59 -23.88
C GLY A 72 -2.96 -0.25 -23.19
N GLN A 73 -4.08 -0.13 -22.48
CA GLN A 73 -4.40 1.05 -21.70
C GLN A 73 -3.85 0.94 -20.26
N ILE A 74 -3.30 2.04 -19.74
CA ILE A 74 -2.91 2.17 -18.33
C ILE A 74 -3.96 3.03 -17.59
N TYR A 75 -4.43 2.51 -16.46
CA TYR A 75 -5.33 3.17 -15.52
C TYR A 75 -4.60 3.38 -14.19
N ILE A 76 -4.73 4.56 -13.58
CA ILE A 76 -4.35 4.80 -12.19
C ILE A 76 -5.60 4.62 -11.35
N VAL A 77 -5.58 3.73 -10.35
CA VAL A 77 -6.78 3.37 -9.58
C VAL A 77 -6.53 3.46 -8.07
N GLU A 78 -7.49 4.03 -7.33
CA GLU A 78 -7.55 3.95 -5.87
C GLU A 78 -8.97 4.24 -5.36
N ALA A 79 -9.25 3.91 -4.10
CA ALA A 79 -10.51 4.19 -3.42
C ALA A 79 -10.32 5.13 -2.22
N GLY A 80 -11.35 5.93 -1.95
CA GLY A 80 -11.50 6.71 -0.73
C GLY A 80 -11.57 5.85 0.53
N GLN A 81 -11.48 6.52 1.68
CA GLN A 81 -11.73 5.96 3.01
C GLN A 81 -12.59 6.94 3.79
N ILE A 82 -13.26 6.43 4.84
CA ILE A 82 -14.11 7.25 5.72
C ILE A 82 -13.43 8.52 6.28
N LEU A 83 -12.10 8.54 6.37
CA LEU A 83 -11.31 9.69 6.87
C LEU A 83 -10.40 10.31 5.80
N VAL A 84 -10.49 9.91 4.53
CA VAL A 84 -9.50 10.26 3.49
C VAL A 84 -10.20 10.56 2.17
N ASP A 85 -10.00 11.77 1.67
CA ASP A 85 -10.36 12.15 0.31
C ASP A 85 -9.26 11.74 -0.68
N VAL A 86 -9.54 10.72 -1.49
CA VAL A 86 -8.59 10.19 -2.47
C VAL A 86 -8.29 11.17 -3.62
N GLU A 87 -9.23 12.05 -3.97
CA GLU A 87 -9.00 13.05 -5.02
C GLU A 87 -7.98 14.09 -4.55
N LYS A 88 -8.10 14.49 -3.28
CA LYS A 88 -7.14 15.36 -2.61
C LYS A 88 -5.77 14.69 -2.51
N ALA A 89 -5.72 13.40 -2.13
CA ALA A 89 -4.48 12.65 -2.06
C ALA A 89 -3.79 12.52 -3.44
N LEU A 90 -4.55 12.29 -4.52
CA LEU A 90 -4.02 12.23 -5.89
C LEU A 90 -3.34 13.53 -6.30
N LYS A 91 -3.95 14.68 -6.01
CA LYS A 91 -3.39 15.99 -6.33
C LYS A 91 -2.11 16.26 -5.54
N GLN A 92 -2.15 16.05 -4.23
CA GLN A 92 -1.03 16.36 -3.34
C GLN A 92 0.21 15.49 -3.56
N THR A 93 0.04 14.28 -4.10
CA THR A 93 1.15 13.36 -4.38
C THR A 93 1.87 13.65 -5.69
N GLY A 94 1.31 14.51 -6.54
CA GLY A 94 1.82 14.77 -7.90
C GLY A 94 1.38 13.73 -8.92
N LEU A 95 0.58 12.73 -8.53
CA LEU A 95 0.06 11.74 -9.47
C LEU A 95 -0.93 12.33 -10.46
N ALA A 96 -1.68 13.38 -10.08
CA ALA A 96 -2.54 14.09 -11.02
C ALA A 96 -1.75 14.64 -12.23
N ALA A 97 -0.57 15.21 -11.98
CA ALA A 97 0.31 15.70 -13.04
C ALA A 97 0.84 14.57 -13.93
N LEU A 98 1.10 13.37 -13.38
CA LEU A 98 1.47 12.20 -14.18
C LEU A 98 0.31 11.70 -15.04
N VAL A 99 -0.92 11.69 -14.49
CA VAL A 99 -2.13 11.34 -15.23
C VAL A 99 -2.26 12.23 -16.46
N GLU A 100 -2.07 13.55 -16.31
CA GLU A 100 -2.09 14.50 -17.42
C GLU A 100 -0.91 14.29 -18.39
N LYS A 101 0.33 14.24 -17.88
CA LYS A 101 1.56 14.09 -18.68
C LYS A 101 1.54 12.87 -19.59
N TYR A 102 1.01 11.75 -19.09
CA TYR A 102 0.97 10.48 -19.82
C TYR A 102 -0.41 10.16 -20.42
N GLN A 103 -1.37 11.10 -20.35
CA GLN A 103 -2.74 10.92 -20.84
C GLN A 103 -3.41 9.64 -20.30
N LEU A 104 -3.22 9.37 -19.01
CA LEU A 104 -3.74 8.19 -18.33
C LEU A 104 -5.20 8.39 -17.90
N LYS A 105 -5.88 7.31 -17.59
CA LYS A 105 -7.22 7.35 -16.98
C LYS A 105 -7.10 7.20 -15.47
N TRP A 106 -7.54 8.22 -14.73
CA TRP A 106 -7.75 8.13 -13.29
C TRP A 106 -9.11 7.50 -12.99
N VAL A 107 -9.13 6.51 -12.09
CA VAL A 107 -10.36 5.85 -11.65
C VAL A 107 -10.44 5.85 -10.13
N ASN A 108 -11.31 6.70 -9.61
CA ASN A 108 -11.75 6.63 -8.23
C ASN A 108 -12.74 5.47 -8.06
N MET A 109 -12.25 4.35 -7.55
CA MET A 109 -13.03 3.12 -7.40
C MET A 109 -14.21 3.27 -6.43
N SER A 110 -14.20 4.27 -5.53
CA SER A 110 -15.33 4.55 -4.63
C SER A 110 -16.54 5.15 -5.35
N LYS A 111 -16.37 5.70 -6.55
CA LYS A 111 -17.43 6.32 -7.36
C LYS A 111 -17.86 5.45 -8.54
N GLY A 112 -17.21 4.31 -8.76
CA GLY A 112 -17.44 3.41 -9.89
C GLY A 112 -18.47 2.32 -9.61
N GLY A 113 -18.69 1.47 -10.61
CA GLY A 113 -19.47 0.25 -10.49
C GLY A 113 -18.77 -0.82 -9.64
N PHE A 114 -19.57 -1.66 -9.00
CA PHE A 114 -19.10 -2.83 -8.25
C PHE A 114 -19.81 -4.08 -8.73
N GLU A 115 -19.06 -5.16 -8.86
CA GLU A 115 -19.62 -6.49 -9.05
C GLU A 115 -19.54 -7.30 -7.76
N ARG A 116 -20.51 -8.21 -7.57
CA ARG A 116 -20.52 -9.14 -6.45
C ARG A 116 -19.75 -10.40 -6.82
N VAL A 117 -18.73 -10.72 -6.04
CA VAL A 117 -17.93 -11.94 -6.19
C VAL A 117 -18.19 -12.85 -4.99
N ASN A 118 -18.58 -14.09 -5.27
CA ASN A 118 -18.77 -15.12 -4.25
C ASN A 118 -17.43 -15.69 -3.79
N LEU A 119 -17.28 -15.86 -2.48
CA LEU A 119 -16.10 -16.44 -1.83
C LEU A 119 -16.51 -17.68 -1.02
N PRO A 120 -16.80 -18.82 -1.66
CA PRO A 120 -17.16 -20.03 -0.94
C PRO A 120 -16.05 -20.49 0.02
N ARG A 121 -14.80 -20.20 -0.32
CA ARG A 121 -13.60 -20.49 0.49
C ARG A 121 -13.07 -19.28 1.27
N GLY A 122 -13.83 -18.19 1.35
CA GLY A 122 -13.44 -17.02 2.13
C GLY A 122 -13.41 -17.34 3.63
N LEU A 123 -12.37 -16.87 4.30
CA LEU A 123 -12.15 -17.02 5.73
C LEU A 123 -13.18 -16.22 6.53
N ILE A 124 -13.52 -15.02 6.06
CA ILE A 124 -14.46 -14.10 6.71
C ILE A 124 -15.60 -13.71 5.76
N LEU A 125 -15.26 -13.31 4.54
CA LEU A 125 -16.22 -12.85 3.55
C LEU A 125 -16.82 -14.04 2.80
N LYS A 126 -18.16 -14.10 2.71
CA LYS A 126 -18.88 -15.07 1.86
C LYS A 126 -19.19 -14.52 0.48
N GLU A 127 -19.35 -13.21 0.39
CA GLU A 127 -19.41 -12.42 -0.83
C GLU A 127 -18.65 -11.11 -0.60
N ALA A 128 -18.15 -10.50 -1.67
CA ALA A 128 -17.53 -9.18 -1.64
C ALA A 128 -17.96 -8.35 -2.85
N GLN A 129 -18.08 -7.04 -2.65
CA GLN A 129 -18.22 -6.07 -3.74
C GLN A 129 -16.83 -5.66 -4.21
N VAL A 130 -16.56 -5.82 -5.49
CA VAL A 130 -15.26 -5.54 -6.12
C VAL A 130 -15.45 -4.47 -7.19
N PRO A 131 -14.62 -3.43 -7.22
CA PRO A 131 -14.64 -2.45 -8.30
C PRO A 131 -14.50 -3.14 -9.67
N GLU A 132 -15.43 -2.88 -10.58
CA GLU A 132 -15.53 -3.53 -11.89
C GLU A 132 -14.21 -3.48 -12.68
N ILE A 133 -13.50 -2.35 -12.63
CA ILE A 133 -12.21 -2.18 -13.32
C ILE A 133 -11.16 -3.23 -12.94
N LEU A 134 -11.19 -3.75 -11.71
CA LEU A 134 -10.24 -4.75 -11.25
C LEU A 134 -10.52 -6.15 -11.81
N LEU A 135 -11.72 -6.37 -12.37
CA LEU A 135 -12.10 -7.65 -12.98
C LEU A 135 -11.70 -7.74 -14.45
N HIS A 136 -11.50 -6.59 -15.10
CA HIS A 136 -11.20 -6.51 -16.54
C HIS A 136 -9.77 -6.06 -16.85
N THR A 137 -8.98 -5.74 -15.83
CA THR A 137 -7.60 -5.27 -16.00
C THR A 137 -6.60 -6.13 -15.25
N THR A 138 -5.37 -6.18 -15.76
CA THR A 138 -4.22 -6.74 -15.03
C THR A 138 -3.81 -5.77 -13.93
N LEU A 139 -3.92 -6.20 -12.68
CA LEU A 139 -3.58 -5.37 -11.52
C LEU A 139 -2.07 -5.41 -11.22
N ILE A 140 -1.44 -4.23 -11.21
CA ILE A 140 -0.11 -4.01 -10.65
C ILE A 140 -0.26 -3.15 -9.40
N THR A 141 0.21 -3.64 -8.25
CA THR A 141 0.12 -2.88 -7.01
C THR A 141 1.43 -2.17 -6.68
N ILE A 142 1.34 -0.92 -6.22
CA ILE A 142 2.49 -0.05 -5.96
C ILE A 142 2.45 0.46 -4.51
N PRO A 143 2.64 -0.43 -3.51
CA PRO A 143 2.56 -0.08 -2.10
C PRO A 143 3.75 0.76 -1.65
N VAL A 144 3.67 1.34 -0.45
CA VAL A 144 4.81 1.93 0.26
C VAL A 144 5.24 1.02 1.40
N MET A 145 6.55 0.83 1.56
CA MET A 145 7.14 0.14 2.71
C MET A 145 6.89 0.95 3.99
N LYS A 146 6.03 0.44 4.89
CA LYS A 146 5.76 1.11 6.17
C LYS A 146 5.29 0.20 7.29
N THR A 147 5.41 0.66 8.53
CA THR A 147 4.84 0.01 9.71
C THR A 147 3.33 0.20 9.81
N HIS A 148 2.67 -0.66 10.59
CA HIS A 148 1.23 -0.58 10.83
C HIS A 148 0.83 -1.13 12.20
N GLY A 149 0.06 -0.36 12.98
CA GLY A 149 -0.33 -0.73 14.36
C GLY A 149 -1.10 -2.04 14.53
N LYS A 150 -1.81 -2.52 13.48
CA LYS A 150 -2.64 -3.75 13.54
C LYS A 150 -2.05 -4.97 12.83
N THR A 151 -1.12 -4.76 11.91
CA THR A 151 -0.63 -5.82 11.00
C THR A 151 0.90 -5.88 10.98
N THR A 152 1.57 -5.18 11.90
CA THR A 152 3.02 -4.94 11.97
C THR A 152 3.55 -4.07 10.83
N ILE A 153 3.23 -4.44 9.59
CA ILE A 153 3.61 -3.74 8.37
C ILE A 153 2.40 -3.45 7.48
N THR A 154 2.60 -2.53 6.55
CA THR A 154 1.85 -2.40 5.30
C THR A 154 2.79 -2.75 4.15
N GLY A 155 2.27 -3.44 3.15
CA GLY A 155 2.97 -3.85 1.93
C GLY A 155 1.97 -4.15 0.82
N ALA A 156 2.37 -4.93 -0.17
CA ALA A 156 1.58 -5.30 -1.34
C ALA A 156 0.28 -6.02 -0.98
N VAL A 157 0.32 -6.95 -0.01
CA VAL A 157 -0.87 -7.69 0.44
C VAL A 157 -1.88 -6.72 1.05
N LYS A 158 -1.41 -5.84 1.94
CA LYS A 158 -2.27 -4.89 2.64
C LYS A 158 -2.77 -3.75 1.74
N ASN A 159 -2.05 -3.41 0.68
CA ASN A 159 -2.51 -2.37 -0.24
C ASN A 159 -3.85 -2.71 -0.90
N GLN A 160 -4.15 -4.01 -1.07
CA GLN A 160 -5.45 -4.48 -1.60
C GLN A 160 -6.62 -4.17 -0.68
N TRP A 161 -6.38 -3.76 0.57
CA TRP A 161 -7.43 -3.22 1.43
C TRP A 161 -8.26 -2.13 0.73
N GLY A 162 -7.60 -1.32 -0.12
CA GLY A 162 -8.27 -0.29 -0.94
C GLY A 162 -9.30 -0.82 -1.95
N CYS A 163 -9.28 -2.11 -2.25
CA CYS A 163 -10.18 -2.74 -3.23
C CYS A 163 -11.54 -3.11 -2.63
N LEU A 164 -11.72 -3.03 -1.30
CA LEU A 164 -13.04 -3.15 -0.67
C LEU A 164 -13.77 -1.80 -0.65
N PRO A 165 -15.12 -1.80 -0.54
CA PRO A 165 -15.88 -0.57 -0.33
C PRO A 165 -15.45 0.21 0.92
N GLU A 166 -15.84 1.47 0.98
CA GLU A 166 -15.35 2.47 1.95
C GLU A 166 -15.58 2.09 3.43
N PHE A 167 -16.63 1.30 3.71
CA PHE A 167 -16.95 0.80 5.06
C PHE A 167 -16.10 -0.40 5.53
N ARG A 168 -14.99 -0.68 4.84
CA ARG A 168 -14.02 -1.73 5.18
C ARG A 168 -13.41 -1.64 6.59
N HIS A 169 -13.44 -0.47 7.23
CA HIS A 169 -13.00 -0.30 8.63
C HIS A 169 -13.73 -1.22 9.62
N ASN A 170 -14.91 -1.74 9.27
CA ASN A 170 -15.64 -2.72 10.06
C ASN A 170 -14.89 -4.05 10.27
N TYR A 171 -13.92 -4.35 9.41
CA TYR A 171 -13.13 -5.58 9.44
C TYR A 171 -11.81 -5.44 10.20
N HIS A 172 -11.56 -4.31 10.88
CA HIS A 172 -10.29 -4.08 11.57
C HIS A 172 -9.93 -5.11 12.66
N LEU A 173 -10.91 -5.78 13.27
CA LEU A 173 -10.66 -6.82 14.28
C LEU A 173 -10.19 -8.16 13.67
N VAL A 174 -10.52 -8.38 12.40
CA VAL A 174 -10.27 -9.63 11.65
C VAL A 174 -9.47 -9.30 10.39
N VAL A 175 -8.61 -8.28 10.49
CA VAL A 175 -7.91 -7.72 9.34
C VAL A 175 -6.97 -8.73 8.71
N ASN A 176 -6.32 -9.60 9.50
CA ASN A 176 -5.37 -10.57 8.98
C ASN A 176 -6.05 -11.63 8.11
N GLU A 177 -7.27 -12.05 8.47
CA GLU A 177 -8.07 -13.02 7.73
C GLU A 177 -8.75 -12.38 6.51
N VAL A 178 -9.33 -11.19 6.66
CA VAL A 178 -9.96 -10.47 5.55
C VAL A 178 -8.94 -10.11 4.47
N LEU A 179 -7.67 -9.88 4.82
CA LEU A 179 -6.61 -9.67 3.83
C LEU A 179 -6.42 -10.89 2.92
N VAL A 180 -6.62 -12.11 3.42
CA VAL A 180 -6.59 -13.33 2.58
C VAL A 180 -7.71 -13.29 1.56
N ASP A 181 -8.93 -13.00 2.01
CA ASP A 181 -10.11 -12.97 1.15
C ASP A 181 -9.96 -11.93 0.04
N ILE A 182 -9.54 -10.72 0.37
CA ILE A 182 -9.38 -9.65 -0.62
C ILE A 182 -8.28 -9.99 -1.65
N ASN A 183 -7.15 -10.53 -1.20
CA ASN A 183 -6.06 -10.90 -2.10
C ASN A 183 -6.38 -12.13 -2.96
N SER A 184 -7.41 -12.92 -2.59
CA SER A 184 -7.93 -13.98 -3.44
C SER A 184 -8.80 -13.47 -4.60
N ILE A 185 -9.35 -12.25 -4.47
CA ILE A 185 -10.25 -11.65 -5.47
C ILE A 185 -9.51 -10.60 -6.29
N ALA A 186 -8.95 -9.58 -5.62
CA ALA A 186 -8.18 -8.51 -6.22
C ALA A 186 -6.69 -8.88 -6.20
N LYS A 187 -6.35 -10.00 -6.84
CA LYS A 187 -4.99 -10.55 -6.84
C LYS A 187 -4.08 -9.74 -7.77
N PRO A 188 -3.05 -9.04 -7.26
CA PRO A 188 -2.07 -8.39 -8.11
C PRO A 188 -1.31 -9.45 -8.92
N LYS A 189 -1.09 -9.18 -10.20
CA LYS A 189 -0.20 -10.00 -11.04
C LYS A 189 1.26 -9.65 -10.80
N PHE A 190 1.53 -8.41 -10.44
CA PHE A 190 2.87 -7.92 -10.14
C PHE A 190 2.80 -6.82 -9.08
N ALA A 191 3.88 -6.66 -8.32
CA ALA A 191 3.98 -5.65 -7.28
C ALA A 191 5.32 -4.91 -7.38
N VAL A 192 5.29 -3.59 -7.26
CA VAL A 192 6.47 -2.72 -7.23
C VAL A 192 6.38 -1.85 -5.98
N MET A 193 7.17 -2.16 -4.96
CA MET A 193 7.13 -1.46 -3.69
C MET A 193 8.02 -0.22 -3.72
N ASP A 194 7.40 0.91 -3.41
CA ASP A 194 8.10 2.13 -3.06
C ASP A 194 8.73 1.98 -1.69
N ALA A 195 10.06 1.83 -1.68
CA ALA A 195 10.88 1.87 -0.49
C ALA A 195 11.91 3.01 -0.60
N THR A 196 11.55 4.10 -1.30
CA THR A 196 12.41 5.27 -1.45
C THR A 196 12.37 6.11 -0.18
N VAL A 197 11.18 6.66 0.11
CA VAL A 197 10.82 7.28 1.39
C VAL A 197 9.73 6.42 2.01
N CYS A 198 10.09 5.70 3.08
CA CYS A 198 9.26 4.79 3.85
C CYS A 198 8.60 5.51 5.03
N LEU A 199 7.81 4.79 5.84
CA LEU A 199 7.23 5.31 7.08
C LEU A 199 7.38 4.31 8.24
N GLU A 200 8.00 4.75 9.33
CA GLU A 200 8.16 3.98 10.57
C GLU A 200 7.36 4.58 11.74
N GLY A 201 7.29 3.88 12.87
CA GLY A 201 6.52 4.31 14.04
C GLY A 201 5.02 4.16 13.81
N ASP A 202 4.22 5.14 14.25
CA ASP A 202 2.75 5.05 14.35
C ASP A 202 2.02 5.18 12.99
N GLY A 203 2.41 4.33 12.04
CA GLY A 203 1.73 4.10 10.77
C GLY A 203 0.34 3.46 10.93
N PRO A 204 -0.55 3.57 9.93
CA PRO A 204 -0.23 3.90 8.53
C PRO A 204 -0.20 5.39 8.17
N LYS A 205 -0.52 6.28 9.12
CA LYS A 205 -0.76 7.71 8.88
C LYS A 205 0.20 8.60 9.68
N SER A 206 0.22 8.44 11.00
CA SER A 206 0.95 9.30 11.95
C SER A 206 2.39 8.86 12.23
N GLY A 207 3.07 8.27 11.26
CA GLY A 207 4.44 7.79 11.42
C GLY A 207 5.51 8.85 11.13
N ARG A 208 6.77 8.45 11.21
CA ARG A 208 7.95 9.25 10.82
C ARG A 208 8.47 8.75 9.46
N PRO A 209 8.63 9.64 8.47
CA PRO A 209 9.26 9.27 7.20
C PRO A 209 10.70 8.79 7.41
N LYS A 210 11.11 7.77 6.68
CA LYS A 210 12.46 7.18 6.74
C LYS A 210 12.95 6.90 5.33
N ILE A 211 14.04 7.53 4.91
CA ILE A 211 14.63 7.29 3.58
C ILE A 211 15.39 5.97 3.61
N MET A 212 15.09 5.08 2.67
CA MET A 212 15.77 3.79 2.53
C MET A 212 16.51 3.66 1.19
N ASP A 213 16.20 4.50 0.20
CA ASP A 213 16.80 4.44 -1.14
C ASP A 213 16.62 3.07 -1.82
N LEU A 214 15.45 2.43 -1.69
CA LEU A 214 15.19 1.10 -2.25
C LEU A 214 13.96 1.07 -3.17
N VAL A 215 13.96 0.11 -4.08
CA VAL A 215 12.78 -0.37 -4.80
C VAL A 215 12.79 -1.89 -4.75
N LEU A 216 11.65 -2.49 -4.44
CA LEU A 216 11.48 -3.93 -4.51
C LEU A 216 10.41 -4.29 -5.54
N ALA A 217 10.56 -5.40 -6.25
CA ALA A 217 9.53 -5.88 -7.16
C ALA A 217 9.44 -7.40 -7.18
N SER A 218 8.23 -7.92 -7.41
CA SER A 218 7.95 -9.36 -7.44
C SER A 218 6.61 -9.66 -8.10
N GLY A 219 6.48 -10.83 -8.71
CA GLY A 219 5.19 -11.42 -9.11
C GLY A 219 4.45 -12.12 -7.97
N ASP A 220 5.04 -12.18 -6.78
CA ASP A 220 4.46 -12.73 -5.55
C ASP A 220 4.45 -11.66 -4.45
N ALA A 221 3.26 -11.13 -4.14
CA ALA A 221 3.06 -10.09 -3.14
C ALA A 221 3.38 -10.54 -1.71
N VAL A 222 3.19 -11.83 -1.39
CA VAL A 222 3.48 -12.37 -0.06
C VAL A 222 4.99 -12.48 0.14
N ALA A 223 5.71 -12.92 -0.89
CA ALA A 223 7.17 -12.96 -0.86
C ALA A 223 7.78 -11.57 -0.79
N LEU A 224 7.22 -10.62 -1.53
CA LEU A 224 7.64 -9.21 -1.48
C LEU A 224 7.54 -8.64 -0.06
N ASP A 225 6.39 -8.83 0.59
CA ASP A 225 6.15 -8.35 1.95
C ASP A 225 7.00 -9.11 3.00
N SER A 226 7.35 -10.37 2.74
CA SER A 226 8.28 -11.14 3.58
C SER A 226 9.71 -10.57 3.52
N VAL A 227 10.22 -10.28 2.32
CA VAL A 227 11.53 -9.63 2.13
C VAL A 227 11.52 -8.22 2.71
N GLN A 228 10.44 -7.46 2.50
CA GLN A 228 10.23 -6.15 3.12
C GLN A 228 10.37 -6.24 4.65
N ALA A 229 9.71 -7.22 5.29
CA ALA A 229 9.79 -7.41 6.73
C ALA A 229 11.25 -7.60 7.20
N GLN A 230 12.03 -8.44 6.49
CA GLN A 230 13.45 -8.66 6.82
C GLN A 230 14.28 -7.38 6.66
N VAL A 231 14.05 -6.59 5.60
CA VAL A 231 14.72 -5.30 5.36
C VAL A 231 14.40 -4.29 6.48
N MET A 232 13.16 -4.26 6.96
CA MET A 232 12.74 -3.40 8.08
C MET A 232 13.19 -3.92 9.46
N GLY A 233 13.81 -5.10 9.51
CA GLY A 233 14.25 -5.74 10.75
C GLY A 233 13.19 -6.52 11.52
N PHE A 234 12.03 -6.79 10.91
CA PHE A 234 10.99 -7.67 11.45
C PHE A 234 11.21 -9.14 11.06
N ASP A 235 10.63 -10.03 11.86
CA ASP A 235 10.56 -11.45 11.54
C ASP A 235 9.30 -11.75 10.73
N PRO A 236 9.40 -12.09 9.42
CA PRO A 236 8.23 -12.37 8.59
C PRO A 236 7.40 -13.55 9.10
N LEU A 237 7.99 -14.49 9.85
CA LEU A 237 7.28 -15.64 10.39
C LEU A 237 6.32 -15.26 11.53
N LYS A 238 6.49 -14.07 12.13
CA LYS A 238 5.60 -13.52 13.16
C LYS A 238 4.48 -12.63 12.60
N ILE A 239 4.43 -12.45 11.28
CA ILE A 239 3.43 -11.59 10.63
C ILE A 239 2.25 -12.45 10.15
N GLU A 240 1.15 -12.38 10.90
CA GLU A 240 0.02 -13.29 10.76
C GLU A 240 -0.60 -13.33 9.35
N HIS A 241 -0.88 -12.18 8.74
CA HIS A 241 -1.49 -12.14 7.41
C HIS A 241 -0.60 -12.74 6.32
N LEU A 242 0.74 -12.70 6.45
CA LEU A 242 1.64 -13.34 5.49
C LEU A 242 1.54 -14.87 5.59
N ALA A 243 1.54 -15.39 6.82
CA ALA A 243 1.34 -16.82 7.07
C ALA A 243 -0.02 -17.29 6.55
N ASN A 244 -1.10 -16.53 6.82
CA ASN A 244 -2.45 -16.86 6.38
C ASN A 244 -2.59 -16.82 4.84
N CYS A 245 -2.04 -15.80 4.18
CA CYS A 245 -2.03 -15.72 2.72
C CYS A 245 -1.26 -16.90 2.09
N SER A 246 -0.11 -17.27 2.69
CA SER A 246 0.67 -18.39 2.19
C SER A 246 -0.04 -19.74 2.37
N ARG A 247 -0.70 -19.98 3.50
CA ARG A 247 -1.56 -21.16 3.72
C ARG A 247 -2.71 -21.25 2.72
N ALA A 248 -3.25 -20.12 2.29
CA ALA A 248 -4.29 -20.05 1.27
C ALA A 248 -3.75 -20.18 -0.18
N GLY A 249 -2.45 -20.39 -0.38
CA GLY A 249 -1.83 -20.53 -1.70
C GLY A 249 -1.70 -19.22 -2.47
N LEU A 250 -1.75 -18.07 -1.79
CA LEU A 250 -1.64 -16.75 -2.43
C LEU A 250 -0.19 -16.31 -2.68
N GLY A 251 0.78 -16.99 -2.06
CA GLY A 251 2.20 -16.72 -2.25
C GLY A 251 3.08 -17.41 -1.19
N VAL A 252 4.37 -17.09 -1.20
CA VAL A 252 5.38 -17.70 -0.33
C VAL A 252 5.87 -16.69 0.70
N TYR A 253 5.66 -16.95 2.00
CA TYR A 253 6.15 -16.05 3.07
C TYR A 253 7.45 -16.51 3.74
N ARG A 254 7.87 -17.77 3.55
CA ARG A 254 9.04 -18.33 4.22
C ARG A 254 10.34 -17.87 3.56
N PRO A 255 11.26 -17.21 4.28
CA PRO A 255 12.50 -16.72 3.69
C PRO A 255 13.36 -17.78 3.00
N ASP A 256 13.40 -19.00 3.55
CA ASP A 256 14.16 -20.14 2.98
C ASP A 256 13.65 -20.62 1.61
N LYS A 257 12.49 -20.13 1.17
CA LYS A 257 11.86 -20.45 -0.12
C LYS A 257 11.83 -19.27 -1.09
N ILE A 258 12.39 -18.12 -0.70
CA ILE A 258 12.39 -16.90 -1.50
C ILE A 258 13.82 -16.62 -1.97
N THR A 259 14.01 -16.45 -3.28
CA THR A 259 15.28 -16.01 -3.85
C THR A 259 15.30 -14.49 -3.95
N VAL A 260 16.22 -13.83 -3.27
CA VAL A 260 16.43 -12.38 -3.41
C VAL A 260 17.46 -12.13 -4.51
N VAL A 261 17.12 -11.28 -5.46
CA VAL A 261 18.01 -10.85 -6.55
C VAL A 261 18.29 -9.35 -6.46
N GLY A 262 19.51 -8.93 -6.79
CA GLY A 262 19.98 -7.56 -6.57
C GLY A 262 20.79 -7.45 -5.28
N GLU A 263 20.48 -6.45 -4.45
CA GLU A 263 21.16 -6.20 -3.18
C GLU A 263 20.92 -7.33 -2.17
N ARG A 264 21.90 -7.56 -1.29
CA ARG A 264 21.70 -8.46 -0.15
C ARG A 264 20.89 -7.76 0.93
N ILE A 265 19.94 -8.46 1.54
CA ILE A 265 19.16 -7.94 2.67
C ILE A 265 20.09 -7.40 3.78
N SER A 266 21.18 -8.09 4.08
CA SER A 266 22.15 -7.68 5.12
C SER A 266 22.75 -6.30 4.90
N ASP A 267 22.87 -5.87 3.64
CA ASP A 267 23.61 -4.66 3.27
C ASP A 267 22.72 -3.42 3.28
N VAL A 268 21.40 -3.62 3.22
CA VAL A 268 20.39 -2.55 3.15
C VAL A 268 19.37 -2.61 4.28
N ARG A 269 19.48 -3.59 5.17
CA ARG A 269 18.62 -3.73 6.34
C ARG A 269 18.81 -2.53 7.27
N ASP A 270 17.70 -1.93 7.66
CA ASP A 270 17.65 -0.90 8.69
C ASP A 270 16.46 -1.19 9.59
N SER A 271 16.66 -1.14 10.91
CA SER A 271 15.61 -1.46 11.87
C SER A 271 14.58 -0.33 11.93
N PHE A 272 13.32 -0.67 11.67
CA PHE A 272 12.22 0.29 11.77
C PHE A 272 11.69 0.33 13.20
N VAL A 273 11.32 1.53 13.66
CA VAL A 273 10.57 1.67 14.90
C VAL A 273 9.19 1.02 14.72
N PRO A 274 8.82 -0.02 15.50
CA PRO A 274 7.51 -0.64 15.39
C PRO A 274 6.38 0.35 15.70
N ALA A 275 5.23 0.18 15.04
CA ALA A 275 4.06 0.98 15.35
C ALA A 275 3.54 0.70 16.75
N LYS A 276 3.24 1.76 17.52
CA LYS A 276 2.43 1.66 18.72
C LYS A 276 1.00 2.09 18.38
N ASN A 277 0.02 1.53 19.09
CA ASN A 277 -1.35 1.99 18.92
C ASN A 277 -1.46 3.43 19.44
N ASN A 278 -1.71 4.38 18.54
CA ASN A 278 -2.00 5.77 18.93
C ASN A 278 -3.35 5.86 19.67
N THR A 279 -3.63 7.00 20.31
CA THR A 279 -4.85 7.19 21.12
C THR A 279 -6.13 6.88 20.34
N VAL A 280 -6.21 7.28 19.07
CA VAL A 280 -7.35 6.96 18.18
C VAL A 280 -7.51 5.45 18.03
N SER A 281 -6.41 4.73 17.80
CA SER A 281 -6.41 3.27 17.64
C SER A 281 -6.76 2.55 18.94
N VAL A 282 -6.28 3.05 20.08
CA VAL A 282 -6.60 2.50 21.41
C VAL A 282 -8.08 2.66 21.73
N VAL A 283 -8.64 3.86 21.51
CA VAL A 283 -10.07 4.13 21.71
C VAL A 283 -10.91 3.28 20.76
N GLU A 284 -10.53 3.19 19.48
CA GLU A 284 -11.21 2.34 18.51
C GLU A 284 -11.24 0.87 18.97
N LEU A 285 -10.09 0.33 19.41
CA LEU A 285 -9.99 -1.05 19.89
C LEU A 285 -10.85 -1.28 21.13
N PHE A 286 -10.86 -0.35 22.08
CA PHE A 286 -11.70 -0.43 23.28
C PHE A 286 -13.18 -0.48 22.92
N LEU A 287 -13.66 0.45 22.08
CA LEU A 287 -15.06 0.52 21.66
C LEU A 287 -15.50 -0.74 20.90
N ARG A 288 -14.58 -1.37 20.15
CA ARG A 288 -14.85 -2.58 19.38
C ARG A 288 -14.86 -3.87 20.19
N ARG A 289 -14.19 -3.91 21.36
CA ARG A 289 -14.16 -5.10 22.24
C ARG A 289 -15.49 -5.36 22.95
N SER A 290 -16.29 -4.34 23.20
CA SER A 290 -17.62 -4.49 23.79
C SER A 290 -18.67 -4.67 22.69
N SER A 291 -19.41 -5.78 22.72
CA SER A 291 -20.49 -6.07 21.77
C SER A 291 -21.63 -5.03 21.83
N PHE A 292 -21.88 -4.48 23.02
CA PHE A 292 -22.84 -3.41 23.26
C PHE A 292 -22.37 -2.06 22.69
N LEU A 293 -21.16 -1.62 23.05
CA LEU A 293 -20.59 -0.37 22.53
C LEU A 293 -20.38 -0.44 21.01
N ARG A 294 -20.01 -1.61 20.49
CA ARG A 294 -19.85 -1.81 19.05
C ARG A 294 -21.15 -1.53 18.29
N LYS A 295 -22.29 -2.07 18.76
CA LYS A 295 -23.61 -1.84 18.15
C LYS A 295 -24.02 -0.37 18.22
N ILE A 296 -23.79 0.28 19.35
CA ILE A 296 -24.16 1.68 19.56
C ILE A 296 -23.27 2.62 18.75
N VAL A 297 -21.96 2.42 18.74
CA VAL A 297 -21.01 3.36 18.14
C VAL A 297 -20.94 3.20 16.63
N PHE A 298 -20.74 1.98 16.11
CA PHE A 298 -20.38 1.76 14.71
C PHE A 298 -21.58 1.59 13.77
N HIS A 299 -22.81 1.52 14.30
CA HIS A 299 -24.04 1.41 13.51
C HIS A 299 -25.00 2.60 13.71
N THR A 300 -24.57 3.69 14.35
CA THR A 300 -25.38 4.89 14.57
C THR A 300 -24.64 6.18 14.18
N PHE A 301 -25.29 7.33 14.37
CA PHE A 301 -24.69 8.65 14.19
C PHE A 301 -23.43 8.88 15.04
N ILE A 302 -23.22 8.11 16.12
CA ILE A 302 -22.04 8.21 16.99
C ILE A 302 -20.75 7.91 16.22
N LEU A 303 -20.78 7.05 15.19
CA LEU A 303 -19.63 6.81 14.31
C LEU A 303 -19.12 8.11 13.68
N LYS A 304 -20.04 9.00 13.27
CA LYS A 304 -19.67 10.29 12.66
C LYS A 304 -18.96 11.18 13.67
N ILE A 305 -19.38 11.17 14.94
CA ILE A 305 -18.72 11.90 16.03
C ILE A 305 -17.32 11.33 16.28
N CYS A 306 -17.17 10.00 16.34
CA CYS A 306 -15.85 9.36 16.49
C CYS A 306 -14.93 9.66 15.30
N CYS A 307 -15.46 9.65 14.08
CA CYS A 307 -14.70 10.00 12.87
C CYS A 307 -14.27 11.47 12.90
N TRP A 308 -15.15 12.38 13.32
CA TRP A 308 -14.80 13.78 13.50
C TRP A 308 -13.71 13.97 14.56
N GLY A 309 -13.81 13.30 15.71
CA GLY A 309 -12.77 13.33 16.74
C GLY A 309 -11.43 12.79 16.24
N ALA A 310 -11.43 11.74 15.42
CA ALA A 310 -10.22 11.23 14.78
C ALA A 310 -9.62 12.25 13.80
N LEU A 311 -10.44 12.88 12.94
CA LEU A 311 -9.99 13.93 12.02
C LEU A 311 -9.37 15.11 12.77
N VAL A 312 -10.01 15.56 13.85
CA VAL A 312 -9.48 16.62 14.73
C VAL A 312 -8.13 16.20 15.31
N TRP A 313 -8.01 15.00 15.87
CA TRP A 313 -6.74 14.50 16.40
C TRP A 313 -5.62 14.50 15.34
N TYR A 314 -5.90 13.97 14.14
CA TYR A 314 -4.91 13.95 13.05
C TYR A 314 -4.55 15.36 12.57
N PHE A 315 -5.53 16.27 12.50
CA PHE A 315 -5.30 17.67 12.16
C PHE A 315 -4.35 18.34 13.17
N PHE A 316 -4.60 18.14 14.46
CA PHE A 316 -3.73 18.67 15.51
C PHE A 316 -2.33 18.06 15.48
N TRP A 317 -2.22 16.73 15.37
CA TRP A 317 -0.94 16.04 15.24
C TRP A 317 -0.14 16.55 14.03
N TYR A 318 -0.82 16.83 12.91
CA TYR A 318 -0.17 17.28 11.69
C TYR A 318 0.28 18.74 11.77
N TYR A 319 -0.63 19.68 12.08
CA TYR A 319 -0.33 21.11 12.00
C TYR A 319 0.32 21.69 13.25
N PHE A 320 -0.02 21.18 14.43
CA PHE A 320 0.45 21.69 15.71
C PHE A 320 1.40 20.72 16.43
N GLY A 321 1.42 19.45 16.02
CA GLY A 321 2.37 18.45 16.48
C GLY A 321 3.60 18.34 15.57
N VAL A 322 3.98 17.11 15.24
CA VAL A 322 5.22 16.80 14.50
C VAL A 322 5.00 16.51 13.01
N GLY A 323 3.77 16.27 12.56
CA GLY A 323 3.51 15.76 11.21
C GLY A 323 3.99 16.70 10.10
N LYS A 324 3.69 18.00 10.19
CA LYS A 324 4.16 19.02 9.23
C LYS A 324 5.68 19.15 9.23
N LYS A 325 6.31 19.08 10.41
CA LYS A 325 7.78 19.10 10.54
C LYS A 325 8.42 17.93 9.80
N TYR A 326 7.91 16.71 10.01
CA TYR A 326 8.37 15.51 9.31
C TYR A 326 8.21 15.60 7.79
N ARG A 327 7.08 16.12 7.31
CA ARG A 327 6.90 16.39 5.88
C ARG A 327 7.95 17.37 5.37
N ASP A 328 8.11 18.51 6.04
CA ASP A 328 9.00 19.59 5.59
C ASP A 328 10.47 19.16 5.60
N GLU A 329 10.88 18.26 6.51
CA GLU A 329 12.21 17.62 6.50
C GLU A 329 12.46 16.87 5.19
N ILE A 330 11.51 16.06 4.73
CA ILE A 330 11.65 15.34 3.44
C ILE A 330 11.56 16.28 2.24
N LEU A 331 10.69 17.29 2.27
CA LEU A 331 10.59 18.27 1.18
C LEU A 331 11.87 19.08 0.98
N LYS A 332 12.65 19.29 2.04
CA LYS A 332 13.97 19.94 2.00
C LYS A 332 15.08 19.01 1.49
N HIS A 333 14.85 17.70 1.44
CA HIS A 333 15.84 16.75 0.96
C HIS A 333 16.25 17.09 -0.49
N PRO A 334 17.56 17.20 -0.80
CA PRO A 334 18.03 17.73 -2.08
C PRO A 334 17.61 16.88 -3.27
N PHE A 335 17.50 15.56 -3.09
CA PHE A 335 17.05 14.63 -4.12
C PHE A 335 15.53 14.44 -4.08
N TYR A 336 15.02 13.63 -3.15
CA TYR A 336 13.59 13.29 -3.05
C TYR A 336 12.62 14.47 -2.97
N GLY A 337 12.97 15.58 -2.32
CA GLY A 337 12.07 16.72 -2.19
C GLY A 337 11.67 17.35 -3.53
N LYS A 338 12.46 17.13 -4.61
CA LYS A 338 12.17 17.68 -5.94
C LYS A 338 10.83 17.21 -6.49
N GLN A 339 10.43 15.97 -6.23
CA GLN A 339 9.22 15.38 -6.82
C GLN A 339 7.91 16.03 -6.34
N TRP A 340 7.95 16.81 -5.26
CA TRP A 340 6.77 17.45 -4.66
C TRP A 340 6.86 18.98 -4.59
N ARG A 341 8.02 19.58 -4.88
CA ARG A 341 8.21 21.04 -4.78
C ARG A 341 7.39 21.82 -5.81
N ASP A 342 7.20 21.22 -6.98
CA ASP A 342 6.50 21.83 -8.12
C ASP A 342 5.04 21.35 -8.25
N VAL A 343 4.61 20.47 -7.33
CA VAL A 343 3.22 20.02 -7.20
C VAL A 343 2.49 21.06 -6.35
N ARG A 344 2.01 22.14 -6.97
CA ARG A 344 1.16 23.15 -6.32
C ARG A 344 -0.20 23.25 -6.96
#